data_AF-A0A9X2GVU1-F1
#
_entry.id   AF-A0A9X2GVU1-F1
#
_cell.length_a   1.000
_cell.length_b   1.000
_cell.length_c   1.000
_cell.angle_alpha   90.00
_cell.angle_beta   90.00
_cell.angle_gamma   90.00
#
_symmetry.space_group_name_H-M   'P 1'
#
loop_
_entity.id
_entity.type
_entity.pdbx_description
1 polymer ?
#
loop_
_entity_poly.entity_id
_entity_poly.type
_entity_poly.pdbx_seq_one_letter_code
_entity_poly.pdbx_strand_id
1 'polypeptide(L)'
;MTRSEFDDIRAFLADGATHAGDLLRVARTLIDDLEHARMREAVLRTHYLRLLTAARATVAAELADMPDPLAFLKHELAERGQLPEDGEAVQRILSDARTAAALLACLEETPPPRPRRPRLRRCVGTGRTLPR
;
A
#
# COMPACT_ATOMS: atom_id res chain seq x y z
N MET A 1 -4.99 11.63 2.97
CA MET A 1 -4.98 12.45 1.75
C MET A 1 -4.93 11.58 0.51
N THR A 2 -5.67 11.97 -0.51
CA THR A 2 -5.69 11.31 -1.83
C THR A 2 -4.62 11.90 -2.75
N ARG A 3 -4.26 11.20 -3.83
CA ARG A 3 -3.31 11.70 -4.84
C ARG A 3 -3.79 13.01 -5.50
N SER A 4 -5.11 13.18 -5.62
CA SER A 4 -5.74 14.39 -6.15
C SER A 4 -5.47 15.61 -5.28
N GLU A 5 -5.62 15.49 -3.97
CA GLU A 5 -5.42 16.60 -3.02
C GLU A 5 -3.97 17.13 -3.04
N PHE A 6 -2.98 16.26 -3.22
CA PHE A 6 -1.59 16.69 -3.38
C PHE A 6 -1.35 17.48 -4.66
N ASP A 7 -2.05 17.14 -5.75
CA ASP A 7 -1.93 17.86 -7.01
C ASP A 7 -2.63 19.23 -6.92
N ASP A 8 -3.75 19.32 -6.19
CA ASP A 8 -4.41 20.59 -5.88
C ASP A 8 -3.54 21.51 -5.02
N ILE A 9 -2.89 20.97 -3.98
CA ILE A 9 -1.92 21.73 -3.15
C ILE A 9 -0.73 22.19 -4.00
N ARG A 10 -0.21 21.36 -4.91
CA ARG A 10 0.88 21.77 -5.81
C ARG A 10 0.45 22.88 -6.77
N ALA A 11 -0.76 22.79 -7.33
CA ALA A 11 -1.30 23.83 -8.19
C ALA A 11 -1.48 25.15 -7.43
N PHE A 12 -2.01 25.07 -6.21
CA PHE A 12 -2.15 26.21 -5.30
C PHE A 12 -0.79 26.86 -4.97
N LEU A 13 0.22 26.06 -4.62
CA LEU A 13 1.56 26.57 -4.31
C LEU A 13 2.29 27.18 -5.51
N ALA A 14 1.92 26.79 -6.74
CA ALA A 14 2.49 27.32 -7.96
C ALA A 14 1.83 28.65 -8.41
N ASP A 15 0.71 29.04 -7.80
CA ASP A 15 0.03 30.29 -8.10
C ASP A 15 0.79 31.49 -7.49
N GLY A 16 1.18 32.43 -8.35
CA GLY A 16 1.88 33.65 -7.97
C GLY A 16 1.02 34.65 -7.16
N ALA A 17 -0.30 34.44 -7.09
CA ALA A 17 -1.20 35.23 -6.25
C ALA A 17 -1.29 34.73 -4.79
N THR A 18 -0.58 33.65 -4.45
CA THR A 18 -0.65 33.04 -3.11
C THR A 18 -0.01 33.94 -2.05
N HIS A 19 -0.76 34.22 -0.98
CA HIS A 19 -0.30 35.07 0.13
C HIS A 19 0.40 34.24 1.21
N ALA A 20 1.33 34.86 1.94
CA ALA A 20 2.09 34.19 3.01
C ALA A 20 1.20 33.57 4.10
N GLY A 21 0.06 34.20 4.42
CA GLY A 21 -0.91 33.68 5.39
C GLY A 21 -1.56 32.36 4.94
N ASP A 22 -1.81 32.20 3.64
CA ASP A 22 -2.37 30.98 3.10
C ASP A 22 -1.35 29.83 3.10
N LEU A 23 -0.08 30.13 2.79
CA LEU A 23 1.01 29.17 2.88
C LEU A 23 1.17 28.63 4.31
N LEU A 24 1.09 29.49 5.33
CA LEU A 24 1.17 29.07 6.73
C LEU A 24 -0.03 28.19 7.14
N ARG A 25 -1.22 28.48 6.61
CA ARG A 25 -2.42 27.65 6.86
C ARG A 25 -2.27 26.26 6.23
N VAL A 26 -1.87 26.19 4.96
CA VAL A 26 -1.61 24.92 4.27
C VAL A 26 -0.52 24.12 4.98
N ALA A 27 0.56 24.78 5.42
CA ALA A 27 1.64 24.12 6.14
C ALA A 27 1.16 23.49 7.46
N ARG A 28 0.30 24.18 8.23
CA ARG A 28 -0.28 23.62 9.47
C ARG A 28 -1.13 22.39 9.19
N THR A 29 -2.02 22.46 8.21
CA THR A 29 -2.85 21.31 7.82
C THR A 29 -2.00 20.12 7.38
N LEU A 30 -0.95 20.34 6.60
CA LEU A 30 -0.04 19.28 6.17
C LEU A 30 0.73 18.65 7.34
N ILE A 31 1.12 19.44 8.35
CA ILE A 31 1.79 18.94 9.56
C ILE A 31 0.80 18.08 10.36
N ASP A 32 -0.42 18.57 10.60
CA ASP A 32 -1.45 17.83 11.33
C ASP A 32 -1.75 16.49 10.63
N ASP A 33 -1.90 16.51 9.30
CA ASP A 33 -2.14 15.29 8.51
C ASP A 33 -0.97 14.31 8.57
N LEU A 34 0.27 14.81 8.56
CA LEU A 34 1.47 14.00 8.71
C LEU A 34 1.52 13.34 10.10
N GLU A 35 1.21 14.08 11.15
CA GLU A 35 1.15 13.55 12.52
C GLU A 35 0.09 12.45 12.63
N HIS A 36 -1.11 12.68 12.11
CA HIS A 36 -2.16 11.67 12.06
C HIS A 36 -1.74 10.44 11.25
N ALA A 37 -1.09 10.63 10.10
CA ALA A 37 -0.59 9.52 9.30
C ALA A 37 0.47 8.70 10.05
N ARG A 38 1.42 9.36 10.73
CA ARG A 38 2.45 8.70 11.54
C ARG A 38 1.86 7.93 12.72
N MET A 39 0.83 8.48 13.37
CA MET A 39 0.14 7.79 14.45
C MET A 39 -0.55 6.52 13.95
N ARG A 40 -1.30 6.62 12.83
CA ARG A 40 -1.93 5.45 12.20
C ARG A 40 -0.90 4.40 11.78
N GLU A 41 0.22 4.83 11.20
CA GLU A 41 1.31 3.93 10.83
C GLU A 41 1.90 3.22 12.05
N ALA A 42 2.15 3.95 13.14
CA ALA A 42 2.67 3.36 14.37
C ALA A 42 1.74 2.28 14.92
N VAL A 43 0.43 2.56 14.96
CA VAL A 43 -0.60 1.59 15.37
C VAL A 43 -0.60 0.35 14.48
N LEU A 44 -0.59 0.52 13.15
CA LEU A 44 -0.54 -0.59 12.21
C LEU A 44 0.74 -1.44 12.35
N ARG A 45 1.90 -0.80 12.53
CA ARG A 45 3.17 -1.50 12.78
C ARG A 45 3.13 -2.32 14.06
N THR A 46 2.55 -1.77 15.14
CA THR A 46 2.36 -2.51 16.38
C THR A 46 1.44 -3.71 16.18
N HIS A 47 0.33 -3.55 15.45
CA HIS A 47 -0.57 -4.66 15.15
C HIS A 47 0.11 -5.76 14.33
N TYR A 48 0.84 -5.38 13.28
CA TYR A 48 1.60 -6.31 12.45
C TYR A 48 2.65 -7.07 13.27
N LEU A 49 3.39 -6.37 14.14
CA LEU A 49 4.40 -7.00 14.99
C LEU A 49 3.77 -8.03 15.95
N ARG A 50 2.61 -7.72 16.54
CA ARG A 50 1.89 -8.67 17.39
C ARG A 50 1.44 -9.91 16.62
N LEU A 51 0.88 -9.73 15.42
CA LEU A 51 0.46 -10.85 14.57
C LEU A 51 1.65 -11.72 14.15
N LEU A 52 2.76 -11.12 13.73
CA LEU A 52 3.99 -11.83 13.41
C LEU A 52 4.55 -12.60 14.62
N THR A 53 4.46 -12.02 15.81
CA THR A 53 4.89 -12.67 17.05
C THR A 53 4.04 -13.90 17.37
N ALA A 54 2.70 -13.79 17.28
CA ALA A 54 1.80 -14.93 17.48
C ALA A 54 1.96 -16.01 16.41
N ALA A 55 2.19 -15.64 15.15
CA ALA A 55 2.47 -16.58 14.07
C ALA A 55 3.78 -17.36 14.35
N ARG A 56 4.84 -16.67 14.78
CA ARG A 56 6.10 -17.32 15.17
C ARG A 56 5.93 -18.24 16.38
N ALA A 57 5.15 -17.81 17.38
CA ALA A 57 4.85 -18.63 18.55
C ALA A 57 4.07 -19.89 18.18
N THR A 58 3.13 -19.77 17.23
CA THR A 58 2.34 -20.89 16.70
C THR A 58 3.24 -21.95 16.04
N VAL A 59 4.17 -21.54 15.18
CA VAL A 59 5.14 -22.46 14.55
C VAL A 59 6.05 -23.10 15.60
N ALA A 60 6.51 -22.33 16.59
CA ALA A 60 7.34 -22.88 17.67
C ALA A 60 6.59 -23.89 18.54
N ALA A 61 5.30 -23.64 18.82
CA ALA A 61 4.43 -24.55 19.56
C ALA A 61 4.20 -25.86 18.80
N GLU A 62 4.02 -25.79 17.47
CA GLU A 62 3.90 -26.97 16.61
C GLU A 62 5.20 -27.78 16.63
N LEU A 63 6.36 -27.14 16.47
CA LEU A 63 7.67 -27.82 16.53
C LEU A 63 7.98 -28.43 17.90
N ALA A 64 7.33 -27.95 18.96
CA ALA A 64 7.47 -28.45 20.32
C ALA A 64 6.39 -29.48 20.70
N ASP A 65 5.57 -29.93 19.75
CA ASP A 65 4.44 -30.84 19.96
C ASP A 65 3.49 -30.40 21.09
N MET A 66 3.29 -29.08 21.23
CA MET A 66 2.37 -28.54 22.23
C MET A 66 0.91 -28.85 21.87
N PRO A 67 0.02 -29.05 22.88
CA PRO A 67 -1.41 -29.11 22.64
C PRO A 67 -1.94 -27.74 22.16
N ASP A 68 -2.73 -27.74 21.09
CA ASP A 68 -3.27 -26.56 20.38
C ASP A 68 -2.21 -25.50 19.97
N PRO A 69 -1.33 -25.81 19.00
CA PRO A 69 -0.33 -24.85 18.51
C PRO A 69 -0.91 -23.53 18.02
N LEU A 70 -2.13 -23.55 17.50
CA LEU A 70 -2.83 -22.38 16.94
C LEU A 70 -3.37 -21.42 18.01
N ALA A 71 -3.28 -21.75 19.30
CA ALA A 71 -3.85 -20.94 20.39
C ALA A 71 -3.38 -19.48 20.35
N PHE A 72 -2.08 -19.24 20.10
CA PHE A 72 -1.51 -17.89 20.04
C PHE A 72 -2.10 -17.06 18.89
N LEU A 73 -2.19 -17.66 17.69
CA LEU A 73 -2.74 -16.97 16.52
C LEU A 73 -4.25 -16.74 16.66
N LYS A 74 -5.00 -17.74 17.15
CA LYS A 74 -6.43 -17.61 17.42
C LYS A 74 -6.71 -16.47 18.40
N HIS A 75 -5.93 -16.37 19.49
CA HIS A 75 -6.08 -15.30 20.46
C HIS A 75 -5.87 -13.91 19.84
N GLU A 76 -4.78 -13.70 19.11
CA GLU A 76 -4.53 -12.38 18.48
C GLU A 76 -5.56 -12.02 17.41
N LEU A 77 -6.08 -13.00 16.65
CA LEU A 77 -7.17 -12.75 15.69
C LEU A 77 -8.50 -12.45 16.40
N ALA A 78 -8.81 -13.15 17.49
CA ALA A 78 -10.02 -12.94 18.29
C ALA A 78 -10.07 -11.54 18.91
N GLU A 79 -8.97 -11.09 19.50
CA GLU A 79 -8.84 -9.74 20.09
C GLU A 79 -9.16 -8.60 19.09
N ARG A 80 -9.09 -8.90 17.79
CA ARG A 80 -9.36 -7.94 16.70
C ARG A 80 -10.66 -8.21 15.97
N GLY A 81 -11.43 -9.22 16.36
CA GLY A 81 -12.64 -9.63 15.65
C GLY A 81 -12.37 -10.14 14.22
N GLN A 82 -11.21 -10.77 14.01
CA GLN A 82 -10.76 -11.23 12.68
C GLN A 82 -10.82 -12.76 12.53
N LEU A 83 -11.44 -13.47 13.47
CA LEU A 83 -11.65 -14.90 13.32
C LEU A 83 -12.67 -15.17 12.18
N PRO A 84 -12.41 -16.14 11.30
CA PRO A 84 -13.38 -16.54 10.29
C PRO A 84 -14.70 -16.99 10.91
N GLU A 85 -15.82 -16.50 10.38
CA GLU A 85 -17.16 -17.02 10.67
C GLU A 85 -17.46 -18.24 9.79
N ASP A 86 -18.47 -19.04 10.16
CA ASP A 86 -18.73 -20.35 9.56
C ASP A 86 -19.03 -20.30 8.04
N GLY A 87 -18.67 -21.38 7.35
CA GLY A 87 -19.13 -21.68 5.98
C GLY A 87 -18.49 -20.83 4.87
N GLU A 88 -19.29 -19.96 4.24
CA GLU A 88 -18.95 -19.24 3.00
C GLU A 88 -17.79 -18.25 3.17
N ALA A 89 -17.62 -17.69 4.37
CA ALA A 89 -16.51 -16.80 4.69
C ALA A 89 -15.15 -17.53 4.61
N VAL A 90 -15.07 -18.78 5.06
CA VAL A 90 -13.83 -19.56 5.06
C VAL A 90 -13.31 -19.78 3.64
N GLN A 91 -14.18 -20.19 2.70
CA GLN A 91 -13.76 -20.44 1.31
C GLN A 91 -13.31 -19.16 0.61
N ARG A 92 -13.98 -18.03 0.86
CA ARG A 92 -13.57 -16.72 0.35
C ARG A 92 -12.22 -16.31 0.91
N ILE A 93 -12.02 -16.40 2.23
CA ILE A 93 -10.73 -16.08 2.89
C ILE A 93 -9.59 -16.92 2.31
N LEU A 94 -9.81 -18.21 2.11
CA LEU A 94 -8.79 -19.09 1.50
C LEU A 94 -8.50 -18.73 0.05
N SER A 95 -9.53 -18.39 -0.74
CA SER A 95 -9.37 -17.92 -2.12
C SER A 95 -8.60 -16.61 -2.19
N ASP A 96 -8.92 -15.66 -1.31
CA ASP A 96 -8.26 -14.36 -1.22
C ASP A 96 -6.79 -14.52 -0.81
N ALA A 97 -6.50 -15.39 0.17
CA ALA A 97 -5.14 -15.70 0.59
C ALA A 97 -4.29 -16.27 -0.57
N ARG A 98 -4.85 -17.19 -1.37
CA ARG A 98 -4.18 -17.75 -2.54
C ARG A 98 -3.93 -16.68 -3.61
N THR A 99 -4.93 -15.85 -3.88
CA THR A 99 -4.83 -14.75 -4.85
C THR A 99 -3.76 -13.76 -4.43
N ALA A 100 -3.75 -13.35 -3.16
CA ALA A 100 -2.76 -12.43 -2.61
C ALA A 100 -1.34 -12.99 -2.70
N ALA A 101 -1.15 -14.27 -2.35
CA ALA A 101 0.15 -14.93 -2.48
C ALA A 101 0.64 -14.97 -3.93
N ALA A 102 -0.24 -15.28 -4.88
CA ALA A 102 0.10 -15.29 -6.31
C ALA A 102 0.47 -13.89 -6.82
N LEU A 103 -0.27 -12.85 -6.42
CA LEU A 103 0.01 -11.47 -6.80
C LEU A 103 1.34 -10.98 -6.23
N LEU A 104 1.66 -11.33 -4.97
CA LEU A 104 2.94 -11.00 -4.34
C LEU A 104 4.11 -11.67 -5.07
N ALA A 105 3.97 -12.95 -5.42
CA ALA A 105 4.98 -13.66 -6.19
C ALA A 105 5.26 -12.97 -7.54
N CYS A 106 4.22 -12.53 -8.26
CA CYS A 106 4.39 -11.78 -9.52
C CYS A 106 5.07 -10.41 -9.35
N LEU A 107 4.97 -9.78 -8.17
CA LEU A 107 5.63 -8.50 -7.88
C LEU A 107 7.10 -8.68 -7.49
N GLU A 108 7.44 -9.81 -6.86
CA GLU A 108 8.81 -10.19 -6.49
C GLU A 108 9.61 -10.69 -7.70
N GLU A 109 8.94 -11.23 -8.72
CA GLU A 109 9.55 -11.52 -10.02
C GLU A 109 10.06 -10.21 -10.64
N THR A 110 11.39 -10.07 -10.71
CA THR A 110 12.03 -8.91 -11.33
C THR A 110 11.55 -8.83 -12.78
N PRO A 111 10.92 -7.72 -13.20
CA PRO A 111 10.42 -7.62 -14.57
C PRO A 111 11.61 -7.79 -15.52
N PRO A 112 11.50 -8.64 -16.57
CA PRO A 112 12.59 -8.86 -17.50
C PRO A 112 13.02 -7.51 -18.07
N PRO A 113 14.34 -7.28 -18.29
CA PRO A 113 14.82 -6.03 -18.84
C PRO A 113 14.07 -5.77 -20.14
N ARG A 114 13.32 -4.67 -20.17
CA ARG A 114 12.54 -4.29 -21.35
C ARG A 114 13.48 -4.36 -22.55
N PRO A 115 13.14 -5.10 -23.62
CA PRO A 115 13.99 -5.13 -24.81
C PRO A 115 14.21 -3.69 -25.23
N ARG A 116 15.48 -3.29 -25.36
CA ARG A 116 15.90 -1.99 -25.90
C ARG A 116 15.30 -1.88 -27.30
N ARG A 117 14.08 -1.35 -27.41
CA ARG A 117 13.48 -1.04 -28.70
C ARG A 117 14.47 -0.11 -29.41
N PRO A 118 14.84 -0.37 -30.67
CA PRO A 118 15.64 0.57 -31.42
C PRO A 118 14.91 1.92 -31.40
N ARG A 119 15.63 2.98 -30.98
CA ARG A 119 15.10 4.34 -31.02
C ARG A 119 14.65 4.60 -32.45
N LEU A 120 13.35 4.65 -32.68
CA LEU A 120 12.81 5.17 -33.94
C LEU A 120 13.36 6.59 -34.05
N ARG A 121 14.32 6.79 -34.97
CA ARG A 121 14.75 8.12 -35.38
C ARG A 121 13.49 8.83 -35.83
N ARG A 122 12.99 9.78 -35.02
CA ARG A 122 11.95 10.70 -35.44
C ARG A 122 12.45 11.36 -36.72
N CYS A 123 11.75 11.12 -37.82
CA CYS A 123 11.96 11.84 -39.06
C CYS A 123 11.80 13.33 -38.76
N VAL A 124 12.91 14.05 -38.86
CA VAL A 124 12.91 15.51 -38.96
C VAL A 124 12.52 15.83 -40.40
N GLY A 125 11.48 16.64 -40.56
CA GLY A 125 11.17 17.31 -41.83
C GLY A 125 10.09 16.63 -42.67
N THR A 126 8.95 17.29 -42.83
CA THR A 126 8.73 18.22 -43.95
C THR A 126 7.34 18.81 -43.84
N GLY A 127 7.27 20.14 -43.86
CA GLY A 127 6.03 20.90 -43.81
C GLY A 127 5.16 20.64 -45.04
N ARG A 128 3.85 20.76 -44.85
CA ARG A 128 2.90 20.90 -45.94
C ARG A 128 1.99 22.09 -45.66
N THR A 129 2.21 23.17 -46.40
CA THR A 129 1.26 24.24 -46.65
C THR A 129 0.43 23.92 -47.91
N LEU A 130 -0.77 24.49 -47.94
CA LEU A 130 -1.98 24.22 -48.74
C LEU A 130 -1.84 24.30 -50.27
N PRO A 131 -2.76 23.67 -51.04
CA PRO A 131 -3.22 24.18 -52.34
C PRO A 131 -4.50 25.04 -52.19
N ARG A 132 -4.62 26.01 -53.11
CA ARG A 132 -5.61 27.11 -53.17
C ARG A 132 -7.06 26.66 -53.28
#